data_AF-A0A078M0I0-F1
#
_entry.id   AF-A0A078M0I0-F1
#
_cell.length_a   1.000
_cell.length_b   1.000
_cell.length_c   1.000
_cell.angle_alpha   90.00
_cell.angle_beta   90.00
_cell.angle_gamma   90.00
#
_symmetry.space_group_name_H-M   'P 1'
#
loop_
_entity.id
_entity.type
_entity.pdbx_description
1 polymer ?
#
loop_
_entity_poly.entity_id
_entity_poly.type
_entity_poly.pdbx_seq_one_letter_code
_entity_poly.pdbx_strand_id
1 'polypeptide(L)'
;MYRKLFIIGLSLILIIILSVLIIFDESTSNNLVNKINTVEDRWVNYKGTSENNKAMMQSQFILYNPEKDYEISRDTYVSYFNGEDFIKTELYEDTPEMLNTVEEADGIILSFNKNNKNGMQLVEID
;
A
#
# COMPACT_ATOMS: atom_id res chain seq x y z
N MET A 1 -52.26 -28.67 -26.41
CA MET A 1 -51.04 -29.45 -26.77
C MET A 1 -49.83 -28.64 -26.28
N TYR A 2 -48.99 -29.25 -25.44
CA TYR A 2 -47.82 -28.72 -24.70
C TYR A 2 -47.00 -27.65 -25.47
N ARG A 3 -46.41 -26.62 -24.85
CA ARG A 3 -45.25 -26.64 -23.92
C ARG A 3 -45.25 -25.33 -23.11
N LYS A 4 -45.40 -25.35 -21.78
CA LYS A 4 -44.35 -25.54 -20.77
C LYS A 4 -43.04 -24.75 -21.03
N LEU A 5 -42.92 -23.65 -20.27
CA LEU A 5 -41.87 -23.42 -19.27
C LEU A 5 -40.41 -23.38 -19.80
N PHE A 6 -39.89 -22.20 -20.14
CA PHE A 6 -38.43 -21.99 -20.16
C PHE A 6 -37.99 -20.51 -20.11
N ILE A 7 -38.44 -19.72 -19.13
CA ILE A 7 -37.85 -18.39 -18.89
C ILE A 7 -37.77 -18.12 -17.38
N ILE A 8 -37.07 -18.97 -16.63
CA ILE A 8 -36.63 -18.63 -15.24
C ILE A 8 -35.16 -19.08 -15.00
N GLY A 9 -34.50 -19.70 -15.98
CA GLY A 9 -33.19 -20.34 -15.77
C GLY A 9 -31.94 -19.45 -15.92
N LEU A 10 -32.05 -18.24 -16.49
CA LEU A 10 -30.86 -17.45 -16.86
C LEU A 10 -30.50 -16.34 -15.85
N SER A 11 -31.43 -15.92 -14.98
CA SER A 11 -31.19 -14.81 -14.04
C SER A 11 -30.53 -15.24 -12.73
N LEU A 12 -30.58 -16.52 -12.36
CA LEU A 12 -30.00 -17.03 -11.11
C LEU A 12 -28.50 -17.32 -11.22
N ILE A 13 -28.00 -17.65 -12.42
CA ILE A 13 -26.57 -17.93 -12.64
C ILE A 13 -25.75 -16.64 -12.52
N LEU A 14 -26.28 -15.49 -12.94
CA LEU A 14 -25.57 -14.20 -12.83
C LEU A 14 -25.43 -13.75 -11.37
N ILE A 15 -26.41 -14.04 -10.52
CA ILE A 15 -26.37 -13.70 -9.09
C ILE A 15 -25.35 -14.59 -8.36
N ILE A 16 -25.26 -15.88 -8.72
CA ILE A 16 -24.29 -16.80 -8.11
C ILE A 16 -22.85 -16.37 -8.47
N ILE A 17 -22.61 -15.95 -9.71
CA ILE A 17 -21.28 -15.43 -10.11
C ILE A 17 -20.94 -14.13 -9.35
N LEU A 18 -21.93 -13.30 -9.02
CA LEU A 18 -21.73 -12.09 -8.22
C LEU A 18 -21.41 -12.41 -6.75
N SER A 19 -22.01 -13.47 -6.18
CA SER A 19 -21.75 -13.90 -4.79
C SER A 19 -20.44 -14.69 -4.62
N VAL A 20 -19.92 -15.30 -5.68
CA VAL A 20 -18.67 -16.10 -5.62
C VAL A 20 -17.41 -15.24 -5.78
N LEU A 21 -17.52 -13.97 -6.16
CA LEU A 21 -16.35 -13.09 -6.30
C LEU A 21 -15.91 -12.38 -5.00
N ILE A 22 -16.61 -12.59 -3.88
CA ILE A 22 -16.27 -11.93 -2.60
C ILE A 22 -16.01 -12.98 -1.53
N ILE A 23 -15.00 -13.81 -1.75
CA ILE A 23 -14.26 -14.46 -0.67
C ILE A 23 -12.78 -14.40 -1.04
N PHE A 24 -12.24 -13.19 -1.14
CA PHE A 24 -10.85 -13.02 -0.74
C PHE A 24 -10.89 -12.92 0.76
N ASP A 25 -10.49 -14.00 1.42
CA ASP A 25 -10.11 -14.00 2.81
C ASP A 25 -8.95 -13.01 2.94
N GLU A 26 -9.28 -11.73 3.17
CA GLU A 26 -8.34 -10.73 3.60
C GLU A 26 -7.97 -11.13 5.03
N SER A 27 -7.02 -12.06 5.16
CA SER A 27 -6.19 -12.11 6.35
C SER A 27 -5.73 -10.67 6.54
N THR A 28 -6.28 -9.97 7.53
CA THR A 28 -6.12 -8.52 7.69
C THR A 28 -4.65 -8.27 7.97
N SER A 29 -3.86 -8.14 6.90
CA SER A 29 -2.44 -7.91 7.01
C SER A 29 -2.33 -6.47 7.50
N ASN A 30 -1.78 -6.30 8.70
CA ASN A 30 -1.49 -4.97 9.24
C ASN A 30 -0.44 -4.22 8.40
N ASN A 31 0.09 -4.85 7.36
CA ASN A 31 0.95 -4.22 6.37
C ASN A 31 0.19 -3.16 5.55
N LEU A 32 0.48 -1.90 5.82
CA LEU A 32 -0.10 -0.75 5.12
C LEU A 32 0.29 -0.70 3.64
N VAL A 33 1.43 -1.28 3.24
CA VAL A 33 1.89 -1.31 1.85
C VAL A 33 0.95 -2.16 0.97
N ASN A 34 0.36 -3.23 1.52
CA ASN A 34 -0.55 -4.09 0.78
C ASN A 34 -1.92 -3.44 0.50
N LYS A 35 -2.23 -2.33 1.19
CA LYS A 35 -3.50 -1.60 1.08
C LYS A 35 -3.47 -0.49 0.02
N ILE A 36 -2.30 -0.25 -0.60
CA ILE A 36 -2.07 0.83 -1.56
C ILE A 36 -1.43 0.32 -2.85
N ASN A 37 -1.49 1.12 -3.90
CA ASN A 37 -0.76 0.81 -5.14
C ASN A 37 0.68 1.32 -5.08
N THR A 38 1.53 0.72 -5.90
CA THR A 38 2.91 1.16 -6.11
C THR A 38 3.11 1.58 -7.57
N VAL A 39 4.00 2.53 -7.78
CA VAL A 39 4.45 3.01 -9.08
C VAL A 39 5.88 2.52 -9.27
N GLU A 40 6.12 1.81 -10.37
CA GLU A 40 7.47 1.35 -10.70
C GLU A 40 8.36 2.46 -11.24
N ASP A 41 9.67 2.22 -11.18
CA ASP A 41 10.72 3.06 -11.77
C ASP A 41 10.79 4.47 -11.17
N ARG A 42 10.33 4.65 -9.93
CA ARG A 42 10.32 5.95 -9.25
C ARG A 42 10.73 5.86 -7.79
N TRP A 43 11.22 6.97 -7.28
CA TRP A 43 11.44 7.23 -5.86
C TRP A 43 11.25 8.71 -5.55
N VAL A 44 10.95 9.05 -4.30
CA VAL A 44 10.95 10.43 -3.81
C VAL A 44 12.32 10.75 -3.24
N ASN A 45 12.99 11.74 -3.82
CA ASN A 45 14.33 12.15 -3.40
C ASN A 45 14.29 13.04 -2.13
N TYR A 46 15.47 13.38 -1.59
CA TYR A 46 15.63 14.27 -0.42
C TYR A 46 15.11 15.71 -0.60
N LYS A 47 14.57 16.07 -1.77
CA LYS A 47 13.93 17.36 -2.06
C LYS A 47 12.41 17.22 -2.28
N GLY A 48 11.83 16.05 -2.00
CA GLY A 48 10.41 15.78 -2.20
C GLY A 48 10.00 15.57 -3.66
N THR A 49 10.95 15.42 -4.59
CA THR A 49 10.67 15.25 -6.01
C THR A 49 10.64 13.78 -6.38
N SER A 50 9.57 13.35 -7.07
CA SER A 50 9.48 12.00 -7.65
C SER A 50 10.32 11.89 -8.93
N GLU A 51 11.44 11.19 -8.83
CA GLU A 51 12.41 11.01 -9.91
C GLU A 51 12.39 9.59 -10.47
N ASN A 52 12.77 9.45 -11.74
CA ASN A 52 12.88 8.14 -12.37
C ASN A 52 14.11 7.38 -11.87
N ASN A 53 13.91 6.16 -11.38
CA ASN A 53 14.95 5.21 -11.04
C ASN A 53 14.47 3.78 -11.27
N LYS A 54 15.03 3.10 -12.28
CA LYS A 54 14.59 1.77 -12.73
C LYS A 54 14.71 0.66 -11.67
N ALA A 55 15.53 0.88 -10.63
CA ALA A 55 15.69 -0.08 -9.55
C ALA A 55 14.65 0.09 -8.43
N MET A 56 13.87 1.17 -8.45
CA MET A 56 13.00 1.56 -7.34
C MET A 56 11.52 1.36 -7.64
N MET A 57 10.75 1.28 -6.57
CA MET A 57 9.30 1.41 -6.54
C MET A 57 8.94 2.48 -5.53
N GLN A 58 7.85 3.19 -5.82
CA GLN A 58 7.30 4.23 -4.97
C GLN A 58 5.87 3.84 -4.57
N SER A 59 5.49 3.95 -3.31
CA SER A 59 4.10 3.80 -2.90
C SER A 59 3.26 5.00 -3.36
N GLN A 60 1.94 4.83 -3.36
CA GLN A 60 1.03 5.96 -3.19
C GLN A 60 1.16 6.54 -1.78
N PHE A 61 0.51 7.69 -1.56
CA PHE A 61 0.43 8.32 -0.25
C PHE A 61 -0.22 7.37 0.77
N ILE A 62 0.43 7.20 1.91
CA ILE A 62 -0.05 6.40 3.04
C ILE A 62 -0.34 7.36 4.19
N LEU A 63 -1.56 7.30 4.74
CA LEU A 63 -1.91 8.07 5.94
C LEU A 63 -0.98 7.67 7.10
N TYR A 64 -0.48 8.66 7.81
CA TYR A 64 0.46 8.50 8.92
C TYR A 64 -0.09 9.24 10.14
N ASN A 65 0.00 8.62 11.32
CA ASN A 65 -0.34 9.26 12.58
C ASN A 65 0.92 9.34 13.45
N PRO A 66 1.45 10.53 13.78
CA PRO A 66 2.66 10.66 14.59
C PRO A 66 2.51 10.14 16.02
N GLU A 67 1.28 9.98 16.53
CA GLU A 67 1.01 9.38 17.84
C GLU A 67 1.16 7.85 17.86
N LYS A 68 1.47 7.24 16.71
CA LYS A 68 1.61 5.80 16.52
C LYS A 68 3.02 5.42 16.13
N ASP A 69 3.41 4.24 16.57
CA ASP A 69 4.68 3.63 16.25
C ASP A 69 4.54 2.78 14.97
N TYR A 70 5.55 2.82 14.11
CA TYR A 70 5.57 2.06 12.86
C TYR A 70 6.90 1.33 12.68
N GLU A 71 6.85 0.06 12.29
CA GLU A 71 8.03 -0.73 11.94
C GLU A 71 8.10 -0.93 10.41
N ILE A 72 9.29 -0.72 9.84
CA ILE A 72 9.60 -0.97 8.44
C ILE A 72 10.48 -2.23 8.32
N SER A 73 10.12 -3.18 7.45
CA SER A 73 10.78 -4.49 7.41
C SER A 73 11.98 -4.62 6.45
N ARG A 74 12.18 -3.63 5.57
CA ARG A 74 13.17 -3.63 4.48
C ARG A 74 13.70 -2.24 4.23
N ASP A 75 14.92 -2.15 3.72
CA ASP A 75 15.57 -0.88 3.45
C ASP A 75 14.71 -0.01 2.52
N THR A 76 14.43 1.20 2.99
CA THR A 76 13.39 2.06 2.43
C THR A 76 13.71 3.52 2.68
N TYR A 77 13.46 4.35 1.67
CA TYR A 77 13.36 5.79 1.84
C TYR A 77 11.93 6.15 2.24
N VAL A 78 11.75 6.76 3.40
CA VAL A 78 10.44 7.24 3.87
C VAL A 78 10.41 8.76 3.69
N SER A 79 9.52 9.22 2.83
CA SER A 79 9.30 10.65 2.61
C SER A 79 8.04 11.09 3.35
N TYR A 80 8.17 12.07 4.24
CA TYR A 80 7.12 12.58 5.10
C TYR A 80 6.53 13.86 4.54
N PHE A 81 5.22 14.00 4.69
CA PHE A 81 4.42 15.09 4.15
C PHE A 81 3.40 15.59 5.17
N ASN A 82 3.03 16.86 5.05
CA ASN A 82 1.84 17.46 5.66
C ASN A 82 0.90 17.88 4.54
N GLY A 83 -0.14 17.08 4.26
CA GLY A 83 -0.93 17.18 3.04
C GLY A 83 -0.06 17.02 1.80
N GLU A 84 0.08 18.10 1.03
CA GLU A 84 0.93 18.13 -0.18
C GLU A 84 2.33 18.70 0.08
N ASP A 85 2.57 19.27 1.27
CA ASP A 85 3.83 19.91 1.61
C ASP A 85 4.87 18.87 2.04
N PHE A 86 6.01 18.83 1.34
CA PHE A 86 7.13 17.95 1.66
C PHE A 86 7.87 18.42 2.92
N ILE A 87 8.14 17.48 3.83
CA ILE A 87 8.90 17.74 5.07
C ILE A 87 10.34 17.25 4.91
N LYS A 88 10.54 15.93 4.76
CA LYS A 88 11.86 15.31 4.62
C LYS A 88 11.76 13.92 4.02
N THR A 89 12.89 13.42 3.52
CA THR A 89 13.08 12.00 3.21
C THR A 89 14.17 11.45 4.12
N GLU A 90 13.92 10.29 4.70
CA GLU A 90 14.83 9.58 5.58
C GLU A 90 15.09 8.17 5.04
N LEU A 91 16.34 7.72 5.09
CA LEU A 91 16.72 6.38 4.67
C LEU A 91 16.83 5.49 5.90
N TYR A 92 16.16 4.34 5.85
CA TYR A 92 16.27 3.25 6.82
C TYR A 92 16.99 2.09 6.11
N GLU A 93 18.15 1.67 6.61
CA GLU A 93 19.04 0.70 5.95
C GLU A 93 19.49 -0.47 6.84
N ASP A 94 19.12 -0.48 8.13
CA ASP A 94 19.40 -1.55 9.09
C ASP A 94 18.11 -2.23 9.56
N THR A 95 17.28 -2.64 8.59
CA THR A 95 15.90 -3.08 8.82
C THR A 95 15.77 -4.56 9.29
N PRO A 96 14.76 -4.93 10.11
CA PRO A 96 13.61 -4.12 10.53
C PRO A 96 13.96 -3.02 11.53
N GLU A 97 13.32 -1.86 11.38
CA GLU A 97 13.59 -0.68 12.20
C GLU A 97 12.30 0.10 12.49
N MET A 98 12.24 0.76 13.64
CA MET A 98 11.15 1.68 13.97
C MET A 98 11.34 3.00 13.23
N LEU A 99 10.28 3.53 12.63
CA LEU A 99 10.32 4.86 12.05
C LEU A 99 10.50 5.91 13.14
N ASN A 100 11.40 6.87 12.90
CA ASN A 100 11.48 8.07 13.71
C ASN A 100 10.18 8.89 13.56
N THR A 101 9.63 9.33 14.68
CA THR A 101 8.42 10.18 14.70
C THR A 101 8.67 11.53 14.03
N VAL A 102 7.70 11.96 13.22
CA VAL A 102 7.68 13.29 12.59
C VAL A 102 6.35 13.94 12.90
N GLU A 103 6.32 14.76 13.96
CA GLU A 103 5.11 15.32 14.55
C GLU A 103 4.26 16.13 13.56
N GLU A 104 4.88 16.80 12.59
CA GLU A 104 4.14 17.63 11.63
C GLU A 104 3.61 16.85 10.43
N ALA A 105 3.90 15.55 10.30
CA ALA A 105 3.50 14.73 9.16
C ALA A 105 2.12 14.11 9.35
N ASP A 106 1.33 14.05 8.27
CA ASP A 106 0.05 13.34 8.20
C ASP A 106 0.05 12.22 7.14
N GLY A 107 1.14 12.09 6.40
CA GLY A 107 1.35 10.98 5.49
C GLY A 107 2.78 10.79 5.06
N ILE A 108 2.99 9.60 4.50
CA ILE A 108 4.28 9.15 4.02
C ILE A 108 4.19 8.52 2.64
N ILE A 109 5.28 8.60 1.90
CA ILE A 109 5.53 7.84 0.69
C ILE A 109 6.80 7.01 0.89
N LEU A 110 6.67 5.71 0.68
CA LEU A 110 7.79 4.77 0.73
C LEU A 110 8.41 4.66 -0.65
N SER A 111 9.74 4.70 -0.73
CA SER A 111 10.49 4.33 -1.92
C SER A 111 11.50 3.25 -1.59
N PHE A 112 11.40 2.09 -2.23
CA PHE A 112 12.23 0.93 -1.92
C PHE A 112 12.67 0.20 -3.19
N ASN A 113 13.71 -0.62 -3.10
CA ASN A 113 14.21 -1.38 -4.23
C ASN A 113 13.18 -2.42 -4.69
N LYS A 114 13.02 -2.61 -6.01
CA LYS A 114 12.12 -3.65 -6.59
C LYS A 114 12.36 -5.04 -6.00
N ASN A 115 13.60 -5.37 -5.63
CA ASN A 115 13.95 -6.64 -5.01
C ASN A 115 13.30 -6.84 -3.62
N ASN A 116 12.96 -5.76 -2.93
CA ASN A 116 12.32 -5.79 -1.61
C ASN A 116 10.80 -5.96 -1.69
N LYS A 117 10.19 -5.85 -2.89
CA LYS A 117 8.74 -5.94 -3.10
C LYS A 117 8.12 -7.15 -2.39
N ASN A 118 8.76 -8.31 -2.52
CA ASN A 118 8.32 -9.52 -1.84
C ASN A 118 8.87 -9.51 -0.41
N GLY A 119 8.11 -8.96 0.53
CA GLY A 119 8.46 -8.89 1.95
C GLY A 119 8.55 -7.49 2.53
N MET A 120 8.37 -6.46 1.70
CA MET A 120 8.17 -5.08 2.16
C MET A 120 6.93 -4.99 3.04
N GLN A 121 7.11 -4.55 4.27
CA GLN A 121 6.05 -4.30 5.23
C GLN A 121 6.27 -2.97 5.92
N LEU A 122 5.17 -2.24 6.11
CA LEU A 122 5.04 -1.14 7.03
C LEU A 122 3.88 -1.47 7.96
N VAL A 123 4.16 -1.64 9.24
CA VAL A 123 3.17 -2.11 10.23
C VAL A 123 3.04 -1.10 11.34
N GLU A 124 1.81 -0.71 11.67
CA GLU A 124 1.50 0.05 12.89
C GLU A 124 1.61 -0.86 14.11
N ILE A 125 2.29 -0.39 15.15
CA ILE A 125 2.48 -1.09 16.42
C ILE A 125 1.54 -0.48 17.47
N ASP A 126 0.87 -1.35 18.22
CA ASP A 126 -0.04 -0.98 19.32
C ASP A 126 0.68 -0.79 20.66
#